data_AF-A0A0N0N8J8-F1
#
_entry.id   AF-A0A0N0N8J8-F1
#
_cell.length_a   1.000
_cell.length_b   1.000
_cell.length_c   1.000
_cell.angle_alpha   90.00
_cell.angle_beta   90.00
_cell.angle_gamma   90.00
#
_symmetry.space_group_name_H-M   'P 1'
#
loop_
_entity.id
_entity.type
_entity.pdbx_description
1 polymer ?
#
loop_
_entity_poly.entity_id
_entity_poly.type
_entity_poly.pdbx_seq_one_letter_code
_entity_poly.pdbx_strand_id
1 'polypeptide(L)'
;MAQPPNQPPQPGGFGAPQDQPQAPQPPQAPQGGFGAPQMPPQPPQGPPAQPPQPGYGYPQQPPPQAGPYGQPQQAGPYGQPQQPGPYAQPGQPGPYAQPQQPGPYAQPGPYGQQPGYGYPQPPQFPGAPGAPGTPPGGRNPFKGRPALVVGAAVAALLVIGGTVFAVTNGDDDGGKKPVAGPSDDGKATSSGAPVNPGDGSGDGGEDTEDFNADRKAGEAKVLWYKEAPDAPASGADAPGMWITSKTAVKAAYKEVVAYNVGDGKPTWDTIALPQKICAVTPQKTADDKVVVAYMSGTSDRAKCNQLQQIDLATGAQGWKGVVADGALFDSAISIELSLAGNTLMVGRSQSGTAYDVRTGKKLYDKQKYGDSCFPTAFAGGTRLIEVASCDATEANEHDEIQELDPATGKARWTQKFDKGWSVAKTYSVDPLVVYSTNEDKNTWNIATFKPDGSYRSQVGFDEDFAPECDSGFLQRNLTGCTGTASDANTLYLPTESSSGPNEIVAIDLSTGKEKWRVKSPTDEAMLPVKVEGGNLVAYVEPSYDAAGRVVGIPTAGSAHTPTTLMQLPQSTAEIEDSFYSRDLAWVDGRLYLSSTRLTGNDETKEKLMLAYGK
;
A
#
# COMPACT_ATOMS: atom_id res chain seq x y z
N MET A 1 9.87 -45.54 40.70
CA MET A 1 10.30 -46.89 41.15
C MET A 1 11.20 -47.44 40.04
N ALA A 2 12.39 -47.97 40.25
CA ALA A 2 13.29 -47.97 41.42
C ALA A 2 14.77 -48.02 40.95
N GLN A 3 15.73 -47.82 41.86
CA GLN A 3 17.19 -47.68 41.65
C GLN A 3 17.94 -48.26 42.88
N PRO A 4 19.29 -48.28 42.94
CA PRO A 4 20.30 -48.25 41.88
C PRO A 4 20.97 -49.64 41.83
N PRO A 5 22.17 -49.99 42.41
CA PRO A 5 23.41 -49.27 42.79
C PRO A 5 24.46 -49.36 41.63
N ASN A 6 25.78 -49.12 41.74
CA ASN A 6 26.69 -48.71 42.82
C ASN A 6 27.85 -47.84 42.25
N GLN A 7 28.82 -47.42 43.08
CA GLN A 7 30.06 -46.70 42.71
C GLN A 7 31.30 -47.21 43.52
N PRO A 8 32.37 -46.43 43.79
CA PRO A 8 33.57 -46.20 42.95
C PRO A 8 34.89 -46.62 43.68
N PRO A 9 36.10 -46.15 43.27
CA PRO A 9 36.59 -44.84 43.75
C PRO A 9 37.42 -44.01 42.74
N GLN A 10 37.74 -42.76 43.10
CA GLN A 10 38.80 -41.94 42.48
C GLN A 10 40.05 -41.88 43.39
N PRO A 11 41.20 -41.38 42.89
CA PRO A 11 41.55 -39.98 43.13
C PRO A 11 42.12 -39.24 41.89
N GLY A 12 41.92 -37.92 41.80
CA GLY A 12 42.44 -37.08 40.70
C GLY A 12 43.57 -36.13 41.11
N GLY A 13 43.94 -35.19 40.23
CA GLY A 13 44.72 -34.00 40.59
C GLY A 13 45.76 -33.51 39.54
N PHE A 14 45.87 -32.19 39.44
CA PHE A 14 47.04 -31.41 38.98
C PHE A 14 47.54 -31.50 37.51
N GLY A 15 47.13 -30.51 36.70
CA GLY A 15 48.04 -29.50 36.12
C GLY A 15 48.99 -29.83 34.95
N ALA A 16 48.69 -29.26 33.77
CA ALA A 16 49.57 -28.78 32.67
C ALA A 16 50.79 -29.61 32.18
N PRO A 17 50.98 -29.70 30.86
CA PRO A 17 52.12 -28.99 30.26
C PRO A 17 51.81 -28.28 28.91
N GLN A 18 52.85 -27.72 28.28
CA GLN A 18 52.80 -26.86 27.08
C GLN A 18 53.09 -27.59 25.74
N ASP A 19 52.99 -26.80 24.67
CA ASP A 19 53.75 -26.82 23.40
C ASP A 19 53.22 -27.62 22.18
N GLN A 20 53.62 -27.12 20.99
CA GLN A 20 53.04 -27.36 19.67
C GLN A 20 53.85 -28.33 18.80
N PRO A 21 53.24 -28.88 17.74
CA PRO A 21 53.92 -29.05 16.44
C PRO A 21 53.29 -28.25 15.29
N GLN A 22 54.06 -28.01 14.22
CA GLN A 22 53.68 -27.22 13.03
C GLN A 22 53.03 -28.06 11.90
N ALA A 23 52.48 -27.39 10.87
CA ALA A 23 51.77 -28.00 9.75
C ALA A 23 52.62 -28.20 8.46
N PRO A 24 52.24 -29.11 7.53
CA PRO A 24 52.98 -29.37 6.28
C PRO A 24 52.46 -28.62 5.05
N GLN A 25 53.30 -28.53 3.99
CA GLN A 25 52.93 -27.97 2.67
C GLN A 25 52.48 -29.06 1.66
N PRO A 26 51.69 -28.70 0.61
CA PRO A 26 51.43 -29.55 -0.56
C PRO A 26 52.50 -29.43 -1.67
N PRO A 27 52.61 -30.41 -2.61
CA PRO A 27 53.77 -30.59 -3.49
C PRO A 27 53.65 -30.02 -4.94
N GLN A 28 54.76 -30.04 -5.67
CA GLN A 28 54.89 -29.65 -7.10
C GLN A 28 54.62 -30.82 -8.09
N ALA A 29 54.42 -30.49 -9.37
CA ALA A 29 54.27 -31.46 -10.48
C ALA A 29 55.00 -31.00 -11.77
N PRO A 30 55.30 -31.89 -12.75
CA PRO A 30 56.22 -31.63 -13.87
C PRO A 30 55.58 -31.05 -15.15
N GLN A 31 56.43 -30.64 -16.12
CA GLN A 31 56.04 -30.03 -17.40
C GLN A 31 55.66 -31.04 -18.50
N GLY A 32 54.77 -30.65 -19.45
CA GLY A 32 54.70 -31.30 -20.77
C GLY A 32 53.47 -31.02 -21.67
N GLY A 33 53.62 -30.10 -22.63
CA GLY A 33 53.01 -30.24 -23.98
C GLY A 33 51.67 -29.56 -24.33
N PHE A 34 51.65 -28.96 -25.54
CA PHE A 34 50.49 -28.68 -26.43
C PHE A 34 49.45 -27.58 -26.11
N GLY A 35 49.62 -26.40 -26.73
CA GLY A 35 48.61 -25.79 -27.62
C GLY A 35 47.51 -24.90 -27.01
N ALA A 36 47.53 -23.59 -27.33
CA ALA A 36 46.42 -22.66 -27.09
C ALA A 36 46.28 -21.60 -28.22
N PRO A 37 45.08 -21.05 -28.50
CA PRO A 37 44.87 -20.02 -29.54
C PRO A 37 45.37 -18.61 -29.16
N GLN A 38 45.47 -17.73 -30.15
CA GLN A 38 46.05 -16.38 -30.04
C GLN A 38 45.03 -15.27 -29.75
N MET A 39 45.51 -14.15 -29.18
CA MET A 39 44.82 -12.84 -29.16
C MET A 39 45.71 -11.78 -29.84
N PRO A 40 45.15 -10.70 -30.42
CA PRO A 40 45.91 -9.68 -31.17
C PRO A 40 46.63 -8.64 -30.26
N PRO A 41 47.76 -8.05 -30.71
CA PRO A 41 48.61 -7.18 -29.87
C PRO A 41 48.32 -5.67 -29.98
N GLN A 42 48.72 -4.91 -28.96
CA GLN A 42 48.83 -3.44 -28.99
C GLN A 42 50.18 -2.96 -29.58
N PRO A 43 50.25 -1.75 -30.18
CA PRO A 43 51.51 -1.10 -30.57
C PRO A 43 52.22 -0.39 -29.38
N PRO A 44 53.56 -0.21 -29.41
CA PRO A 44 54.36 0.25 -28.28
C PRO A 44 54.67 1.77 -28.25
N GLN A 45 55.16 2.25 -27.10
CA GLN A 45 55.66 3.62 -26.86
C GLN A 45 57.18 3.77 -27.14
N GLY A 46 57.66 5.00 -27.32
CA GLY A 46 59.08 5.36 -27.45
C GLY A 46 59.50 6.54 -26.56
N PRO A 47 60.73 6.61 -26.01
CA PRO A 47 61.17 7.63 -25.04
C PRO A 47 62.20 8.65 -25.67
N PRO A 48 63.01 9.43 -24.93
CA PRO A 48 62.72 10.86 -24.73
C PRO A 48 63.86 11.86 -25.07
N ALA A 49 63.56 13.17 -25.09
CA ALA A 49 64.54 14.27 -25.17
C ALA A 49 64.07 15.55 -24.46
N GLN A 50 65.01 16.41 -24.01
CA GLN A 50 64.73 17.59 -23.16
C GLN A 50 65.78 18.74 -23.38
N PRO A 51 65.82 19.84 -22.58
CA PRO A 51 65.51 21.22 -22.98
C PRO A 51 66.74 22.10 -23.32
N PRO A 52 66.57 23.43 -23.53
CA PRO A 52 66.94 24.36 -22.44
C PRO A 52 66.06 25.63 -22.24
N GLN A 53 66.28 26.30 -21.09
CA GLN A 53 65.82 27.64 -20.63
C GLN A 53 66.87 28.74 -21.03
N PRO A 54 66.83 30.06 -20.64
CA PRO A 54 65.99 30.84 -19.69
C PRO A 54 65.42 32.18 -20.26
N GLY A 55 64.78 33.13 -19.55
CA GLY A 55 64.25 33.25 -18.18
C GLY A 55 64.03 34.72 -17.70
N TYR A 56 63.64 34.92 -16.42
CA TYR A 56 63.63 36.16 -15.59
C TYR A 56 62.64 37.34 -15.87
N GLY A 57 61.95 37.83 -14.81
CA GLY A 57 61.60 39.28 -14.63
C GLY A 57 60.17 39.71 -14.23
N TYR A 58 59.99 40.23 -12.99
CA TYR A 58 58.94 41.21 -12.57
C TYR A 58 59.57 42.65 -12.60
N PRO A 59 58.90 43.84 -12.37
CA PRO A 59 57.62 44.13 -11.64
C PRO A 59 56.73 45.37 -12.07
N GLN A 60 55.65 45.63 -11.30
CA GLN A 60 54.99 46.95 -10.96
C GLN A 60 54.17 47.83 -11.98
N GLN A 61 53.48 48.87 -11.44
CA GLN A 61 52.55 49.88 -12.03
C GLN A 61 53.18 51.32 -11.98
N PRO A 62 52.52 52.51 -12.26
CA PRO A 62 51.21 52.86 -12.87
C PRO A 62 51.24 53.90 -14.09
N PRO A 63 50.61 55.14 -14.14
CA PRO A 63 49.80 55.69 -15.30
C PRO A 63 50.35 57.06 -15.90
N PRO A 64 49.63 58.08 -16.50
CA PRO A 64 48.21 58.34 -16.92
C PRO A 64 47.95 59.16 -18.27
N GLN A 65 46.72 59.70 -18.49
CA GLN A 65 46.25 60.78 -19.45
C GLN A 65 46.12 60.45 -20.98
N ALA A 66 45.52 61.23 -21.93
CA ALA A 66 45.03 62.65 -22.02
C ALA A 66 43.76 62.86 -22.95
N GLY A 67 43.52 64.05 -23.58
CA GLY A 67 42.37 64.41 -24.49
C GLY A 67 42.67 65.56 -25.50
N PRO A 68 41.76 65.99 -26.44
CA PRO A 68 40.82 67.15 -26.22
C PRO A 68 39.49 67.24 -27.08
N TYR A 69 38.68 68.35 -26.91
CA TYR A 69 37.47 68.86 -27.64
C TYR A 69 36.03 68.52 -27.11
N GLY A 70 34.87 69.15 -27.46
CA GLY A 70 34.57 70.14 -28.55
C GLY A 70 33.35 71.15 -28.51
N GLN A 71 32.12 70.86 -28.00
CA GLN A 71 30.88 71.75 -27.96
C GLN A 71 30.13 72.06 -29.31
N PRO A 72 28.87 72.62 -29.39
CA PRO A 72 28.07 73.30 -28.33
C PRO A 72 26.53 73.05 -28.16
N GLN A 73 26.02 73.45 -26.96
CA GLN A 73 24.65 73.90 -26.51
C GLN A 73 23.39 73.01 -26.77
N GLN A 74 22.35 72.94 -25.91
CA GLN A 74 21.92 73.68 -24.69
C GLN A 74 21.07 72.72 -23.77
N ALA A 75 20.34 72.98 -22.65
CA ALA A 75 19.92 74.17 -21.86
C ALA A 75 19.78 73.85 -20.33
N GLY A 76 18.59 74.04 -19.68
CA GLY A 76 18.31 73.83 -18.24
C GLY A 76 16.82 74.06 -17.86
N PRO A 77 16.41 74.30 -16.58
CA PRO A 77 17.24 74.41 -15.35
C PRO A 77 16.66 73.90 -13.97
N TYR A 78 17.54 73.63 -12.98
CA TYR A 78 17.38 73.57 -11.47
C TYR A 78 16.28 72.71 -10.76
N GLY A 79 16.42 72.21 -9.50
CA GLY A 79 17.59 72.03 -8.61
C GLY A 79 17.35 71.81 -7.08
N GLN A 80 18.02 70.76 -6.50
CA GLN A 80 18.55 70.59 -5.09
C GLN A 80 17.71 70.02 -3.87
N PRO A 81 18.36 69.41 -2.81
CA PRO A 81 17.72 68.52 -1.77
C PRO A 81 18.14 68.73 -0.27
N GLN A 82 17.59 67.97 0.73
CA GLN A 82 18.27 67.32 1.90
C GLN A 82 17.40 66.90 3.16
N GLN A 83 17.64 65.67 3.71
CA GLN A 83 17.73 65.22 5.14
C GLN A 83 16.54 65.43 6.18
N PRO A 84 16.53 64.81 7.41
CA PRO A 84 15.29 64.26 8.02
C PRO A 84 14.82 64.69 9.46
N GLY A 85 13.53 64.40 9.78
CA GLY A 85 12.90 64.25 11.13
C GLY A 85 12.26 65.51 11.76
N PRO A 86 11.56 65.44 12.94
CA PRO A 86 10.63 64.41 13.46
C PRO A 86 9.31 64.97 14.13
N TYR A 87 8.44 64.09 14.64
CA TYR A 87 7.33 64.30 15.64
C TYR A 87 5.98 65.00 15.28
N ALA A 88 4.96 64.63 16.09
CA ALA A 88 3.69 65.32 16.45
C ALA A 88 2.34 64.98 15.75
N GLN A 89 1.30 64.80 16.59
CA GLN A 89 -0.16 64.77 16.30
C GLN A 89 -0.79 66.06 16.90
N PRO A 90 -1.99 66.56 16.48
CA PRO A 90 -3.27 66.08 17.06
C PRO A 90 -4.59 66.34 16.23
N GLY A 91 -5.74 65.82 16.71
CA GLY A 91 -7.04 66.54 16.66
C GLY A 91 -8.23 65.95 15.84
N GLN A 92 -9.42 65.92 16.45
CA GLN A 92 -10.77 65.66 15.84
C GLN A 92 -11.69 66.90 15.97
N PRO A 93 -12.76 67.07 15.14
CA PRO A 93 -14.14 66.62 15.49
C PRO A 93 -15.09 66.23 14.30
N GLY A 94 -16.30 65.70 14.58
CA GLY A 94 -17.42 65.43 13.62
C GLY A 94 -18.55 66.49 13.68
N PRO A 95 -19.87 66.23 13.38
CA PRO A 95 -20.57 64.95 13.02
C PRO A 95 -21.82 65.00 12.03
N TYR A 96 -22.50 63.84 11.82
CA TYR A 96 -23.96 63.57 11.53
C TYR A 96 -24.72 63.78 10.16
N ALA A 97 -25.45 62.72 9.71
CA ALA A 97 -26.92 62.65 9.32
C ALA A 97 -27.44 62.12 7.92
N GLN A 98 -27.97 60.86 7.87
CA GLN A 98 -29.23 60.28 7.25
C GLN A 98 -29.76 60.59 5.79
N PRO A 99 -30.86 59.94 5.21
CA PRO A 99 -31.91 59.00 5.72
C PRO A 99 -32.34 57.74 4.87
N GLN A 100 -33.44 57.06 5.32
CA GLN A 100 -34.10 55.75 4.98
C GLN A 100 -35.03 55.72 3.71
N GLN A 101 -35.80 54.69 3.26
CA GLN A 101 -36.23 53.30 3.69
C GLN A 101 -36.34 52.34 2.42
N PRO A 102 -37.29 51.37 2.06
CA PRO A 102 -38.62 50.88 2.55
C PRO A 102 -38.76 49.30 2.71
N GLY A 103 -39.87 48.64 2.29
CA GLY A 103 -40.23 47.19 2.43
C GLY A 103 -41.38 46.74 1.47
N PRO A 104 -42.31 45.78 1.76
CA PRO A 104 -42.55 44.97 3.00
C PRO A 104 -43.15 43.50 2.84
N TYR A 105 -43.67 42.90 3.95
CA TYR A 105 -44.62 41.74 4.16
C TYR A 105 -44.09 40.39 4.78
N ALA A 106 -44.92 39.69 5.60
CA ALA A 106 -44.56 38.49 6.42
C ALA A 106 -45.76 37.70 7.09
N GLN A 107 -45.46 36.56 7.75
CA GLN A 107 -46.25 35.68 8.70
C GLN A 107 -47.25 34.64 8.10
N PRO A 108 -47.59 33.50 8.78
CA PRO A 108 -47.19 32.96 10.12
C PRO A 108 -46.61 31.49 10.20
N GLY A 109 -46.23 31.01 11.41
CA GLY A 109 -45.60 29.68 11.73
C GLY A 109 -46.55 28.51 12.07
N PRO A 110 -46.24 27.48 12.95
CA PRO A 110 -45.21 27.39 14.03
C PRO A 110 -44.54 26.00 14.38
N TYR A 111 -43.64 25.96 15.41
CA TYR A 111 -42.97 24.82 16.12
C TYR A 111 -41.89 23.98 15.36
N GLY A 112 -40.87 23.33 15.98
CA GLY A 112 -40.51 23.08 17.40
C GLY A 112 -38.99 23.17 17.74
N GLN A 113 -38.46 22.47 18.78
CA GLN A 113 -37.22 22.83 19.51
C GLN A 113 -36.15 21.72 19.74
N GLN A 114 -34.85 22.10 19.63
CA GLN A 114 -33.62 21.61 20.32
C GLN A 114 -33.23 20.10 20.33
N PRO A 115 -31.96 19.74 20.69
CA PRO A 115 -30.70 20.51 20.78
C PRO A 115 -29.54 19.94 19.93
N GLY A 116 -28.45 20.71 19.74
CA GLY A 116 -27.24 20.25 19.03
C GLY A 116 -26.14 19.68 19.94
N TYR A 117 -25.30 18.79 19.38
CA TYR A 117 -24.11 18.22 20.02
C TYR A 117 -22.81 18.92 19.58
N GLY A 118 -21.82 19.00 20.48
CA GLY A 118 -20.51 19.62 20.23
C GLY A 118 -19.35 18.63 20.31
N TYR A 119 -18.25 18.96 19.63
CA TYR A 119 -17.02 18.16 19.60
C TYR A 119 -16.23 18.20 20.92
N PRO A 120 -15.60 17.08 21.35
CA PRO A 120 -14.65 17.06 22.47
C PRO A 120 -13.25 17.54 22.06
N GLN A 121 -12.50 18.14 22.99
CA GLN A 121 -11.09 18.52 22.81
C GLN A 121 -10.10 17.49 23.39
N PRO A 122 -8.85 17.43 22.90
CA PRO A 122 -7.83 16.51 23.39
C PRO A 122 -7.29 16.88 24.79
N PRO A 123 -6.92 15.91 25.64
CA PRO A 123 -6.40 16.18 26.99
C PRO A 123 -4.97 16.72 27.01
N GLN A 124 -4.68 17.64 27.93
CA GLN A 124 -3.33 18.17 28.19
C GLN A 124 -2.66 17.46 29.38
N PHE A 125 -1.37 17.18 29.29
CA PHE A 125 -0.56 16.60 30.39
C PHE A 125 0.24 17.67 31.16
N PRO A 126 0.04 17.82 32.48
CA PRO A 126 0.90 18.65 33.33
C PRO A 126 2.18 17.90 33.78
N GLY A 127 3.31 18.62 33.83
CA GLY A 127 4.61 18.09 34.27
C GLY A 127 4.85 18.13 35.80
N ALA A 128 5.93 17.49 36.25
CA ALA A 128 6.28 17.31 37.67
C ALA A 128 7.35 18.29 38.18
N PRO A 129 7.34 18.61 39.49
CA PRO A 129 8.58 18.96 40.19
C PRO A 129 8.70 18.44 41.65
N GLY A 130 9.90 17.98 42.03
CA GLY A 130 10.43 18.12 43.40
C GLY A 130 10.18 16.98 44.43
N ALA A 131 11.27 16.56 45.09
CA ALA A 131 11.33 15.77 46.33
C ALA A 131 11.84 16.70 47.50
N PRO A 132 12.03 16.30 48.79
CA PRO A 132 12.11 14.93 49.35
C PRO A 132 11.45 14.70 50.76
N GLY A 133 11.43 13.44 51.22
CA GLY A 133 11.18 13.07 52.64
C GLY A 133 10.85 11.59 52.90
N THR A 134 11.46 10.95 53.91
CA THR A 134 11.28 9.54 54.33
C THR A 134 11.68 9.36 55.81
N PRO A 135 11.45 8.20 56.49
CA PRO A 135 10.55 7.05 56.26
C PRO A 135 9.49 7.02 57.40
N PRO A 136 9.23 5.96 58.22
CA PRO A 136 9.12 4.50 58.00
C PRO A 136 7.83 3.82 58.56
N GLY A 137 7.46 2.66 58.01
CA GLY A 137 6.69 1.61 58.72
C GLY A 137 5.34 1.19 58.11
N GLY A 138 5.01 -0.11 57.96
CA GLY A 138 5.86 -1.29 58.14
C GLY A 138 5.16 -2.66 58.00
N ARG A 139 5.98 -3.72 57.88
CA ARG A 139 5.69 -5.17 58.02
C ARG A 139 4.65 -5.85 57.11
N ASN A 140 5.19 -6.63 56.17
CA ASN A 140 4.58 -7.85 55.60
C ASN A 140 5.00 -9.10 56.43
N PRO A 141 4.10 -10.05 56.73
CA PRO A 141 4.46 -11.38 57.27
C PRO A 141 4.05 -12.58 56.37
N PHE A 142 4.85 -13.65 56.43
CA PHE A 142 4.92 -14.74 55.46
C PHE A 142 3.85 -15.86 55.58
N LYS A 143 3.58 -16.48 54.41
CA LYS A 143 3.24 -17.90 54.13
C LYS A 143 3.10 -18.88 55.31
N GLY A 144 1.99 -19.64 55.33
CA GLY A 144 1.80 -20.89 56.10
C GLY A 144 0.69 -21.79 55.53
N ARG A 145 0.82 -23.12 55.66
CA ARG A 145 -0.08 -24.20 55.17
C ARG A 145 -0.59 -25.05 56.36
N PRO A 146 -1.51 -26.04 56.19
CA PRO A 146 -2.70 -26.14 55.33
C PRO A 146 -3.96 -26.61 56.12
N ALA A 147 -5.14 -26.69 55.48
CA ALA A 147 -6.31 -27.43 56.01
C ALA A 147 -7.17 -28.04 54.88
N LEU A 148 -7.96 -29.06 55.21
CA LEU A 148 -8.70 -29.92 54.27
C LEU A 148 -10.21 -29.77 54.51
N VAL A 149 -10.99 -29.49 53.47
CA VAL A 149 -12.46 -29.62 53.48
C VAL A 149 -12.90 -30.30 52.18
N VAL A 150 -13.83 -31.25 52.29
CA VAL A 150 -14.40 -32.00 51.17
C VAL A 150 -15.75 -31.38 50.80
N GLY A 151 -15.97 -31.11 49.52
CA GLY A 151 -17.26 -30.70 48.94
C GLY A 151 -17.31 -31.16 47.49
N ALA A 152 -18.41 -31.81 47.09
CA ALA A 152 -18.48 -32.54 45.82
C ALA A 152 -19.25 -31.78 44.74
N ALA A 153 -18.73 -31.81 43.50
CA ALA A 153 -19.45 -31.46 42.28
C ALA A 153 -18.82 -32.18 41.07
N VAL A 154 -19.38 -33.34 40.70
CA VAL A 154 -19.02 -34.09 39.48
C VAL A 154 -20.32 -34.52 38.79
N ALA A 155 -20.76 -33.78 37.77
CA ALA A 155 -21.67 -34.21 36.70
C ALA A 155 -22.11 -33.02 35.80
N ALA A 156 -21.35 -32.70 34.74
CA ALA A 156 -21.78 -31.77 33.67
C ALA A 156 -20.93 -31.82 32.37
N LEU A 157 -20.37 -32.98 31.98
CA LEU A 157 -19.49 -33.07 30.79
C LEU A 157 -19.67 -34.35 29.94
N LEU A 158 -20.88 -34.93 29.91
CA LEU A 158 -21.21 -36.08 29.04
C LEU A 158 -22.64 -36.01 28.48
N VAL A 159 -23.01 -34.90 27.82
CA VAL A 159 -24.20 -34.85 26.93
C VAL A 159 -23.85 -34.08 25.65
N ILE A 160 -23.55 -34.84 24.60
CA ILE A 160 -23.54 -34.60 23.14
C ILE A 160 -22.47 -35.59 22.63
N GLY A 161 -22.90 -36.83 22.39
CA GLY A 161 -21.98 -37.97 22.27
C GLY A 161 -22.66 -39.28 21.88
N GLY A 162 -23.73 -39.19 21.08
CA GLY A 162 -24.42 -40.32 20.46
C GLY A 162 -25.36 -41.13 21.38
N THR A 163 -26.63 -41.19 20.99
CA THR A 163 -27.27 -42.44 20.54
C THR A 163 -28.58 -42.14 19.80
N VAL A 164 -28.71 -42.65 18.58
CA VAL A 164 -30.01 -42.91 17.96
C VAL A 164 -30.38 -44.36 18.27
N PHE A 165 -31.34 -44.62 19.16
CA PHE A 165 -32.18 -45.82 19.10
C PHE A 165 -33.41 -45.79 20.02
N ALA A 166 -34.61 -45.99 19.45
CA ALA A 166 -35.93 -46.19 20.11
C ALA A 166 -36.40 -45.03 21.04
N VAL A 167 -37.68 -44.70 21.24
CA VAL A 167 -39.01 -45.36 21.16
C VAL A 167 -40.01 -44.24 20.72
N THR A 168 -41.13 -44.41 19.98
CA THR A 168 -42.16 -45.46 19.91
C THR A 168 -42.76 -45.63 18.50
N ASN A 169 -43.41 -46.78 18.27
CA ASN A 169 -44.14 -47.22 17.07
C ASN A 169 -45.34 -46.33 16.65
N GLY A 170 -45.83 -46.56 15.42
CA GLY A 170 -47.05 -45.96 14.87
C GLY A 170 -47.47 -46.52 13.49
N ASP A 171 -47.49 -47.87 13.37
CA ASP A 171 -48.19 -48.77 12.42
C ASP A 171 -48.23 -48.50 10.88
N ASP A 172 -47.91 -49.55 10.12
CA ASP A 172 -48.33 -50.02 8.76
C ASP A 172 -48.79 -49.00 7.67
N ASP A 173 -48.44 -49.16 6.38
CA ASP A 173 -48.60 -50.37 5.54
C ASP A 173 -47.82 -50.28 4.18
N GLY A 174 -47.73 -51.37 3.42
CA GLY A 174 -47.70 -51.32 1.94
C GLY A 174 -46.35 -51.13 1.20
N GLY A 175 -45.34 -51.97 1.43
CA GLY A 175 -44.03 -51.85 0.77
C GLY A 175 -43.99 -52.14 -0.75
N LYS A 176 -43.17 -51.37 -1.51
CA LYS A 176 -42.72 -51.66 -2.89
C LYS A 176 -41.23 -51.37 -3.06
N LYS A 177 -40.53 -52.21 -3.83
CA LYS A 177 -39.11 -52.00 -4.18
C LYS A 177 -38.96 -50.84 -5.20
N PRO A 178 -37.88 -50.05 -5.16
CA PRO A 178 -37.55 -49.17 -6.27
C PRO A 178 -37.24 -50.00 -7.52
N VAL A 179 -37.99 -49.76 -8.60
CA VAL A 179 -37.69 -50.26 -9.94
C VAL A 179 -36.90 -49.20 -10.69
N ALA A 180 -35.80 -49.58 -11.34
CA ALA A 180 -35.07 -48.69 -12.23
C ALA A 180 -35.90 -48.45 -13.50
N GLY A 181 -36.28 -47.20 -13.75
CA GLY A 181 -36.77 -46.75 -15.05
C GLY A 181 -35.62 -46.49 -16.03
N PRO A 182 -35.85 -46.56 -17.35
CA PRO A 182 -34.82 -46.32 -18.35
C PRO A 182 -34.45 -44.84 -18.48
N SER A 183 -33.28 -44.58 -19.05
CA SER A 183 -32.84 -43.24 -19.45
C SER A 183 -33.62 -42.72 -20.66
N ASP A 184 -34.06 -41.47 -20.62
CA ASP A 184 -34.48 -40.70 -21.81
C ASP A 184 -33.35 -39.72 -22.19
N ASP A 185 -32.98 -39.69 -23.48
CA ASP A 185 -31.86 -38.89 -24.02
C ASP A 185 -32.20 -37.39 -24.12
N GLY A 186 -32.26 -36.72 -22.97
CA GLY A 186 -32.47 -35.28 -22.80
C GLY A 186 -31.28 -34.41 -23.27
N LYS A 187 -31.00 -34.40 -24.57
CA LYS A 187 -30.19 -33.43 -25.35
C LYS A 187 -29.47 -32.36 -24.52
N ALA A 188 -28.16 -32.54 -24.31
CA ALA A 188 -27.33 -31.65 -23.49
C ALA A 188 -27.41 -30.16 -23.90
N THR A 189 -28.16 -29.39 -23.12
CA THR A 189 -28.06 -27.92 -23.08
C THR A 189 -27.04 -27.53 -22.03
N SER A 190 -25.95 -26.89 -22.44
CA SER A 190 -24.96 -26.33 -21.53
C SER A 190 -25.57 -25.15 -20.75
N SER A 191 -26.14 -25.43 -19.58
CA SER A 191 -26.65 -24.44 -18.64
C SER A 191 -25.50 -23.69 -17.98
N GLY A 192 -24.90 -22.75 -18.72
CA GLY A 192 -23.93 -21.78 -18.23
C GLY A 192 -24.58 -20.70 -17.36
N ALA A 193 -25.45 -21.11 -16.44
CA ALA A 193 -25.97 -20.26 -15.38
C ALA A 193 -24.83 -20.02 -14.36
N PRO A 194 -24.53 -18.77 -14.01
CA PRO A 194 -23.56 -18.46 -12.98
C PRO A 194 -24.24 -18.68 -11.63
N VAL A 195 -24.16 -19.92 -11.15
CA VAL A 195 -24.48 -20.28 -9.77
C VAL A 195 -23.76 -19.34 -8.80
N ASN A 196 -24.29 -19.19 -7.58
CA ASN A 196 -23.44 -19.11 -6.40
C ASN A 196 -23.01 -20.55 -6.07
N PRO A 197 -21.82 -21.04 -6.49
CA PRO A 197 -21.37 -22.33 -6.03
C PRO A 197 -20.81 -22.10 -4.64
N GLY A 198 -21.49 -22.65 -3.62
CA GLY A 198 -20.91 -22.80 -2.28
C GLY A 198 -19.46 -23.29 -2.40
N ASP A 199 -18.59 -22.75 -1.56
CA ASP A 199 -17.12 -22.92 -1.57
C ASP A 199 -16.57 -24.36 -1.63
N GLY A 200 -17.43 -25.36 -1.42
CA GLY A 200 -17.10 -26.79 -1.35
C GLY A 200 -17.16 -27.35 0.09
N SER A 201 -17.31 -26.47 1.08
CA SER A 201 -17.26 -26.74 2.51
C SER A 201 -18.67 -26.82 3.12
N GLY A 202 -19.49 -27.78 2.68
CA GLY A 202 -20.64 -28.30 3.42
C GLY A 202 -21.90 -27.42 3.59
N ASP A 203 -21.75 -26.09 3.55
CA ASP A 203 -22.67 -25.18 4.28
C ASP A 203 -23.52 -24.28 3.35
N GLY A 204 -23.61 -24.63 2.06
CA GLY A 204 -24.41 -23.89 1.08
C GLY A 204 -25.91 -24.13 1.25
N GLY A 205 -26.66 -23.07 1.57
CA GLY A 205 -28.13 -23.07 1.57
C GLY A 205 -28.73 -23.21 0.16
N GLU A 206 -30.04 -23.41 0.07
CA GLU A 206 -30.74 -23.65 -1.20
C GLU A 206 -30.87 -22.40 -2.09
N ASP A 207 -30.52 -21.21 -1.58
CA ASP A 207 -30.65 -19.91 -2.25
C ASP A 207 -29.54 -19.64 -3.29
N THR A 208 -29.55 -20.40 -4.39
CA THR A 208 -28.74 -20.07 -5.57
C THR A 208 -29.39 -18.94 -6.37
N GLU A 209 -29.16 -17.70 -5.95
CA GLU A 209 -29.59 -16.50 -6.69
C GLU A 209 -28.94 -16.45 -8.08
N ASP A 210 -29.76 -16.49 -9.14
CA ASP A 210 -29.28 -16.30 -10.52
C ASP A 210 -29.27 -14.81 -10.87
N PHE A 211 -28.16 -14.14 -10.55
CA PHE A 211 -27.91 -12.73 -10.88
C PHE A 211 -28.03 -12.40 -12.39
N ASN A 212 -28.14 -13.41 -13.28
CA ASN A 212 -28.30 -13.22 -14.71
C ASN A 212 -29.73 -13.44 -15.23
N ALA A 213 -30.68 -13.87 -14.39
CA ALA A 213 -32.05 -14.21 -14.82
C ALA A 213 -32.76 -13.04 -15.54
N ASP A 214 -32.71 -11.84 -14.94
CA ASP A 214 -33.31 -10.61 -15.48
C ASP A 214 -32.32 -9.72 -16.27
N ARG A 215 -31.12 -10.23 -16.59
CA ARG A 215 -30.07 -9.47 -17.30
C ARG A 215 -30.52 -9.09 -18.72
N LYS A 216 -30.48 -7.80 -19.04
CA LYS A 216 -30.91 -7.27 -20.34
C LYS A 216 -29.88 -7.50 -21.43
N ALA A 217 -30.35 -7.48 -22.69
CA ALA A 217 -29.46 -7.59 -23.84
C ALA A 217 -28.50 -6.39 -23.91
N GLY A 218 -27.19 -6.67 -23.83
CA GLY A 218 -26.12 -5.65 -23.82
C GLY A 218 -25.45 -5.46 -22.45
N GLU A 219 -26.10 -5.89 -21.36
CA GLU A 219 -25.50 -5.93 -20.01
C GLU A 219 -24.50 -7.09 -19.89
N ALA A 220 -23.49 -6.91 -19.05
CA ALA A 220 -22.47 -7.90 -18.70
C ALA A 220 -23.08 -9.05 -17.90
N LYS A 221 -22.54 -10.25 -18.10
CA LYS A 221 -22.83 -11.37 -17.20
C LYS A 221 -22.07 -11.17 -15.90
N VAL A 222 -22.71 -11.41 -14.75
CA VAL A 222 -21.98 -11.91 -13.58
C VAL A 222 -21.43 -13.28 -13.98
N LEU A 223 -20.12 -13.49 -13.87
CA LEU A 223 -19.48 -14.78 -14.11
C LEU A 223 -19.57 -15.66 -12.86
N TRP A 224 -19.42 -15.03 -11.69
CA TRP A 224 -19.52 -15.63 -10.37
C TRP A 224 -19.49 -14.55 -9.28
N TYR A 225 -20.10 -14.86 -8.14
CA TYR A 225 -20.01 -14.13 -6.88
C TYR A 225 -19.39 -15.04 -5.80
N LYS A 226 -18.71 -14.44 -4.82
CA LYS A 226 -18.13 -15.12 -3.66
C LYS A 226 -18.30 -14.31 -2.38
N GLU A 227 -18.70 -15.05 -1.35
CA GLU A 227 -18.83 -14.62 0.04
C GLU A 227 -17.48 -14.68 0.76
N ALA A 228 -17.35 -14.00 1.90
CA ALA A 228 -16.15 -13.96 2.71
C ALA A 228 -16.10 -15.07 3.77
N PRO A 229 -14.90 -15.50 4.20
CA PRO A 229 -14.76 -16.36 5.37
C PRO A 229 -15.06 -15.58 6.67
N ASP A 230 -15.60 -16.29 7.66
CA ASP A 230 -16.01 -15.74 8.96
C ASP A 230 -14.95 -14.82 9.59
N ALA A 231 -15.27 -13.51 9.63
CA ALA A 231 -14.45 -12.49 10.28
C ALA A 231 -14.96 -12.23 11.72
N PRO A 232 -14.07 -11.98 12.69
CA PRO A 232 -14.49 -11.58 14.03
C PRO A 232 -15.17 -10.20 14.00
N ALA A 233 -16.20 -10.00 14.84
CA ALA A 233 -16.96 -8.75 15.00
C ALA A 233 -16.16 -7.47 15.39
N SER A 234 -14.83 -7.54 15.42
CA SER A 234 -13.91 -6.38 15.38
C SER A 234 -13.62 -5.88 13.95
N GLY A 235 -14.18 -6.55 12.95
CA GLY A 235 -13.71 -6.55 11.58
C GLY A 235 -12.39 -7.31 11.38
N ALA A 236 -12.10 -7.60 10.11
CA ALA A 236 -10.83 -8.16 9.66
C ALA A 236 -10.41 -7.53 8.33
N ASP A 237 -9.10 -7.57 8.07
CA ASP A 237 -8.54 -7.01 6.84
C ASP A 237 -8.64 -8.07 5.72
N ALA A 238 -9.02 -7.66 4.51
CA ALA A 238 -9.01 -8.50 3.31
C ALA A 238 -8.06 -7.91 2.25
N PRO A 239 -6.75 -7.82 2.55
CA PRO A 239 -5.80 -7.14 1.68
C PRO A 239 -5.47 -7.99 0.44
N GLY A 240 -5.49 -7.37 -0.74
CA GLY A 240 -4.97 -7.94 -1.99
C GLY A 240 -5.95 -8.78 -2.80
N MET A 241 -5.87 -8.58 -4.11
CA MET A 241 -6.55 -9.29 -5.19
C MET A 241 -5.55 -9.48 -6.33
N TRP A 242 -5.37 -10.71 -6.83
CA TRP A 242 -4.42 -11.01 -7.90
C TRP A 242 -5.07 -11.84 -8.99
N ILE A 243 -5.12 -11.28 -10.21
CA ILE A 243 -5.67 -11.97 -11.38
C ILE A 243 -4.52 -12.53 -12.23
N THR A 244 -4.58 -13.82 -12.56
CA THR A 244 -3.75 -14.47 -13.58
C THR A 244 -4.61 -14.79 -14.81
N SER A 245 -4.01 -15.33 -15.88
CA SER A 245 -4.75 -15.76 -17.09
C SER A 245 -5.80 -16.87 -16.85
N LYS A 246 -5.84 -17.47 -15.66
CA LYS A 246 -6.76 -18.57 -15.30
C LYS A 246 -7.37 -18.45 -13.91
N THR A 247 -6.73 -17.75 -12.99
CA THR A 247 -7.08 -17.74 -11.57
C THR A 247 -7.21 -16.32 -11.03
N ALA A 248 -8.34 -16.02 -10.39
CA ALA A 248 -8.51 -14.87 -9.52
C ALA A 248 -8.26 -15.31 -8.07
N VAL A 249 -7.23 -14.75 -7.44
CA VAL A 249 -6.82 -15.07 -6.07
C VAL A 249 -7.13 -13.90 -5.15
N LYS A 250 -7.68 -14.17 -3.97
CA LYS A 250 -8.05 -13.17 -2.97
C LYS A 250 -7.51 -13.60 -1.60
N ALA A 251 -6.95 -12.65 -0.85
CA ALA A 251 -6.65 -12.85 0.58
C ALA A 251 -7.72 -12.17 1.45
N ALA A 252 -8.13 -12.85 2.53
CA ALA A 252 -9.22 -12.48 3.41
C ALA A 252 -9.00 -13.01 4.83
N TYR A 253 -8.91 -12.14 5.82
CA TYR A 253 -8.73 -12.47 7.25
C TYR A 253 -7.57 -13.43 7.57
N LYS A 254 -7.75 -14.74 7.43
CA LYS A 254 -6.74 -15.80 7.69
C LYS A 254 -6.43 -16.64 6.45
N GLU A 255 -7.10 -16.40 5.34
CA GLU A 255 -7.15 -17.32 4.22
C GLU A 255 -6.70 -16.67 2.92
N VAL A 256 -6.18 -17.50 2.01
CA VAL A 256 -6.00 -17.15 0.61
C VAL A 256 -6.79 -18.15 -0.22
N VAL A 257 -7.78 -17.64 -0.95
CA VAL A 257 -8.73 -18.41 -1.78
C VAL A 257 -8.50 -18.10 -3.25
N ALA A 258 -8.87 -19.03 -4.14
CA ALA A 258 -8.54 -18.93 -5.56
C ALA A 258 -9.59 -19.57 -6.46
N TYR A 259 -10.12 -18.78 -7.39
CA TYR A 259 -11.26 -19.12 -8.24
C TYR A 259 -10.91 -19.03 -9.72
N ASN A 260 -11.54 -19.87 -10.54
CA ASN A 260 -11.36 -19.85 -11.98
C ASN A 260 -11.96 -18.56 -12.58
N VAL A 261 -11.19 -17.84 -13.41
CA VAL A 261 -11.64 -16.56 -14.04
C VAL A 261 -12.84 -16.69 -14.99
N GLY A 262 -13.23 -17.92 -15.36
CA GLY A 262 -14.39 -18.21 -16.19
C GLY A 262 -15.64 -18.61 -15.41
N ASP A 263 -15.53 -19.48 -14.40
CA ASP A 263 -16.69 -20.13 -13.75
C ASP A 263 -16.68 -20.18 -12.21
N GLY A 264 -15.74 -19.48 -11.56
CA GLY A 264 -15.76 -19.27 -10.11
C GLY A 264 -15.47 -20.49 -9.23
N LYS A 265 -15.15 -21.64 -9.84
CA LYS A 265 -14.79 -22.86 -9.10
C LYS A 265 -13.40 -22.74 -8.48
N PRO A 266 -13.16 -23.32 -7.28
CA PRO A 266 -11.82 -23.37 -6.70
C PRO A 266 -10.79 -23.97 -7.66
N THR A 267 -9.63 -23.31 -7.83
CA THR A 267 -8.54 -23.83 -8.67
C THR A 267 -7.52 -24.65 -7.89
N TRP A 268 -7.46 -24.46 -6.57
CA TRP A 268 -6.61 -25.15 -5.61
C TRP A 268 -7.18 -24.97 -4.19
N ASP A 269 -6.77 -25.81 -3.24
CA ASP A 269 -7.33 -25.85 -1.88
C ASP A 269 -7.03 -24.57 -1.09
N THR A 270 -8.02 -24.05 -0.33
CA THR A 270 -7.89 -22.81 0.46
C THR A 270 -6.69 -22.83 1.40
N ILE A 271 -5.83 -21.81 1.29
CA ILE A 271 -4.63 -21.67 2.11
C ILE A 271 -4.99 -21.00 3.43
N ALA A 272 -5.34 -21.79 4.44
CA ALA A 272 -5.53 -21.32 5.80
C ALA A 272 -4.18 -21.02 6.49
N LEU A 273 -4.04 -19.83 7.06
CA LEU A 273 -2.85 -19.38 7.81
C LEU A 273 -3.09 -19.42 9.32
N PRO A 274 -2.05 -19.63 10.16
CA PRO A 274 -2.21 -19.81 11.61
C PRO A 274 -2.80 -18.60 12.36
N GLN A 275 -2.73 -17.40 11.78
CA GLN A 275 -3.18 -16.13 12.36
C GLN A 275 -3.57 -15.17 11.23
N LYS A 276 -4.19 -14.03 11.58
CA LYS A 276 -4.67 -13.09 10.56
C LYS A 276 -3.53 -12.56 9.68
N ILE A 277 -3.84 -12.43 8.39
CA ILE A 277 -3.08 -11.68 7.40
C ILE A 277 -3.05 -10.21 7.84
N CYS A 278 -1.92 -9.55 7.59
CA CYS A 278 -1.65 -8.20 8.07
C CYS A 278 -0.86 -7.33 7.09
N ALA A 279 -0.21 -7.93 6.09
CA ALA A 279 0.31 -7.27 4.90
C ALA A 279 0.39 -8.27 3.74
N VAL A 280 0.33 -7.80 2.51
CA VAL A 280 0.49 -8.61 1.29
C VAL A 280 1.25 -7.81 0.24
N THR A 281 1.94 -8.47 -0.69
CA THR A 281 2.51 -7.80 -1.87
C THR A 281 1.39 -7.35 -2.81
N PRO A 282 1.16 -6.04 -3.06
CA PRO A 282 0.07 -5.60 -3.94
C PRO A 282 0.27 -6.10 -5.38
N GLN A 283 1.50 -6.03 -5.86
CA GLN A 283 1.92 -6.62 -7.13
C GLN A 283 2.31 -8.08 -6.97
N LYS A 284 2.35 -8.80 -8.09
CA LYS A 284 2.87 -10.17 -8.23
C LYS A 284 4.13 -10.18 -9.09
N THR A 285 4.95 -11.22 -9.00
CA THR A 285 6.09 -11.42 -9.89
C THR A 285 5.65 -11.78 -11.32
N ALA A 286 6.57 -11.68 -12.28
CA ALA A 286 6.36 -12.11 -13.67
C ALA A 286 6.14 -13.63 -13.82
N ASP A 287 6.41 -14.42 -12.78
CA ASP A 287 6.11 -15.85 -12.69
C ASP A 287 4.97 -16.15 -11.69
N ASP A 288 4.02 -15.22 -11.52
CA ASP A 288 2.78 -15.39 -10.74
C ASP A 288 3.01 -15.81 -9.26
N LYS A 289 4.02 -15.23 -8.60
CA LYS A 289 4.30 -15.39 -7.17
C LYS A 289 3.92 -14.13 -6.39
N VAL A 290 3.45 -14.32 -5.16
CA VAL A 290 3.17 -13.26 -4.17
C VAL A 290 3.74 -13.65 -2.82
N VAL A 291 3.84 -12.69 -1.90
CA VAL A 291 4.15 -12.96 -0.49
C VAL A 291 3.08 -12.33 0.39
N VAL A 292 2.55 -13.12 1.31
CA VAL A 292 1.63 -12.67 2.36
C VAL A 292 2.33 -12.71 3.71
N ALA A 293 2.02 -11.75 4.56
CA ALA A 293 2.46 -11.70 5.95
C ALA A 293 1.26 -11.92 6.89
N TYR A 294 1.47 -12.72 7.92
CA TYR A 294 0.49 -12.95 8.99
C TYR A 294 1.09 -12.67 10.38
N MET A 295 0.19 -12.44 11.34
CA MET A 295 0.55 -12.09 12.71
C MET A 295 1.26 -13.24 13.45
N SER A 296 2.19 -12.92 14.34
CA SER A 296 2.89 -13.90 15.18
C SER A 296 2.05 -14.50 16.32
N GLY A 297 0.77 -14.13 16.44
CA GLY A 297 -0.12 -14.50 17.54
C GLY A 297 -1.35 -13.57 17.60
N THR A 298 -2.15 -13.70 18.66
CA THR A 298 -3.43 -12.97 18.85
C THR A 298 -3.36 -11.77 19.81
N SER A 299 -2.29 -11.63 20.61
CA SER A 299 -2.14 -10.53 21.58
C SER A 299 -1.68 -9.23 20.94
N ASP A 300 -1.88 -8.09 21.60
CA ASP A 300 -1.39 -6.75 21.18
C ASP A 300 0.15 -6.64 21.02
N ARG A 301 0.91 -7.63 21.50
CA ARG A 301 2.37 -7.76 21.29
C ARG A 301 2.76 -8.64 20.11
N ALA A 302 1.77 -9.19 19.39
CA ALA A 302 2.00 -9.95 18.18
C ALA A 302 2.47 -9.03 17.04
N LYS A 303 3.19 -9.61 16.10
CA LYS A 303 3.91 -8.89 15.07
C LYS A 303 3.47 -9.33 13.69
N CYS A 304 3.27 -8.39 12.77
CA CYS A 304 3.13 -8.70 11.36
C CYS A 304 4.49 -9.08 10.80
N ASN A 305 4.91 -10.34 11.01
CA ASN A 305 6.29 -10.73 10.72
C ASN A 305 6.48 -12.18 10.25
N GLN A 306 5.41 -12.96 10.07
CA GLN A 306 5.46 -14.32 9.54
C GLN A 306 5.18 -14.26 8.03
N LEU A 307 6.19 -14.51 7.20
CA LEU A 307 6.07 -14.48 5.74
C LEU A 307 5.75 -15.87 5.18
N GLN A 308 4.85 -15.92 4.19
CA GLN A 308 4.59 -17.08 3.33
C GLN A 308 4.60 -16.63 1.86
N GLN A 309 5.47 -17.22 1.04
CA GLN A 309 5.40 -17.08 -0.41
C GLN A 309 4.36 -18.05 -0.99
N ILE A 310 3.50 -17.57 -1.89
CA ILE A 310 2.45 -18.36 -2.55
C ILE A 310 2.62 -18.30 -4.07
N ASP A 311 2.38 -19.43 -4.75
CA ASP A 311 2.24 -19.53 -6.19
C ASP A 311 0.75 -19.39 -6.57
N LEU A 312 0.39 -18.33 -7.31
CA LEU A 312 -1.01 -18.02 -7.62
C LEU A 312 -1.65 -19.04 -8.58
N ALA A 313 -0.85 -19.70 -9.41
CA ALA A 313 -1.33 -20.63 -10.43
C ALA A 313 -1.62 -22.04 -9.88
N THR A 314 -1.03 -22.40 -8.74
CA THR A 314 -1.08 -23.77 -8.18
C THR A 314 -1.44 -23.85 -6.70
N GLY A 315 -1.45 -22.73 -5.97
CA GLY A 315 -1.65 -22.71 -4.52
C GLY A 315 -0.44 -23.18 -3.73
N ALA A 316 0.69 -23.47 -4.39
CA ALA A 316 1.87 -24.01 -3.73
C ALA A 316 2.44 -23.00 -2.71
N GLN A 317 2.33 -23.37 -1.43
CA GLN A 317 3.01 -22.69 -0.33
C GLN A 317 4.52 -22.96 -0.45
N GLY A 318 5.27 -21.95 -0.88
CA GLY A 318 6.72 -21.99 -0.94
C GLY A 318 7.38 -21.71 0.41
N TRP A 319 8.50 -20.98 0.37
CA TRP A 319 9.29 -20.69 1.56
C TRP A 319 8.49 -19.88 2.61
N LYS A 320 8.82 -20.14 3.88
CA LYS A 320 8.38 -19.37 5.04
C LYS A 320 9.54 -18.58 5.61
N GLY A 321 9.28 -17.37 6.11
CA GLY A 321 10.29 -16.50 6.72
C GLY A 321 9.78 -15.83 7.99
N VAL A 322 10.69 -15.38 8.84
CA VAL A 322 10.37 -14.54 10.00
C VAL A 322 11.16 -13.24 9.91
N VAL A 323 10.45 -12.12 9.93
CA VAL A 323 11.06 -10.78 9.94
C VAL A 323 11.41 -10.43 11.39
N ALA A 324 12.68 -10.14 11.64
CA ALA A 324 13.13 -9.65 12.94
C ALA A 324 12.76 -8.17 13.13
N ASP A 325 12.79 -7.70 14.38
CA ASP A 325 12.98 -6.26 14.62
C ASP A 325 14.39 -5.84 14.16
N GLY A 326 14.59 -4.55 13.94
CA GLY A 326 15.91 -3.97 13.73
C GLY A 326 16.47 -3.34 15.02
N ALA A 327 16.76 -2.04 14.95
CA ALA A 327 17.22 -1.24 16.07
C ALA A 327 16.09 -0.86 17.06
N LEU A 328 16.42 -0.10 18.10
CA LEU A 328 15.43 0.54 18.97
C LEU A 328 14.48 1.41 18.11
N PHE A 329 13.17 1.29 18.34
CA PHE A 329 12.08 1.90 17.55
C PHE A 329 11.84 1.32 16.14
N ASP A 330 12.67 0.39 15.66
CA ASP A 330 12.50 -0.29 14.36
C ASP A 330 11.83 -1.67 14.54
N SER A 331 10.52 -1.67 14.70
CA SER A 331 9.75 -2.88 15.02
C SER A 331 9.10 -3.54 13.80
N ALA A 332 8.92 -4.86 13.85
CA ALA A 332 8.06 -5.59 12.90
C ALA A 332 6.60 -5.75 13.41
N ILE A 333 6.07 -4.78 14.17
CA ILE A 333 4.67 -4.81 14.63
C ILE A 333 3.71 -4.72 13.44
N SER A 334 3.95 -3.73 12.57
CA SER A 334 3.42 -3.62 11.21
C SER A 334 4.59 -3.67 10.21
N ILE A 335 4.32 -4.10 8.97
CA ILE A 335 5.28 -4.08 7.85
C ILE A 335 4.58 -3.72 6.53
N GLU A 336 5.33 -3.14 5.60
CA GLU A 336 4.93 -2.95 4.19
C GLU A 336 5.61 -4.02 3.32
N LEU A 337 4.93 -4.56 2.30
CA LEU A 337 5.49 -5.56 1.38
C LEU A 337 5.49 -5.05 -0.06
N SER A 338 6.66 -4.67 -0.57
CA SER A 338 6.82 -4.18 -1.95
C SER A 338 7.66 -5.14 -2.79
N LEU A 339 7.19 -5.47 -4.01
CA LEU A 339 7.96 -6.25 -4.98
C LEU A 339 8.65 -5.35 -6.00
N ALA A 340 9.91 -5.62 -6.30
CA ALA A 340 10.63 -5.03 -7.43
C ALA A 340 11.36 -6.13 -8.20
N GLY A 341 10.78 -6.57 -9.32
CA GLY A 341 11.20 -7.77 -10.05
C GLY A 341 11.13 -9.03 -9.17
N ASN A 342 12.28 -9.62 -8.85
CA ASN A 342 12.38 -10.77 -7.93
C ASN A 342 12.77 -10.37 -6.49
N THR A 343 12.86 -9.07 -6.18
CA THR A 343 13.13 -8.61 -4.81
C THR A 343 11.83 -8.37 -4.07
N LEU A 344 11.65 -9.01 -2.93
CA LEU A 344 10.72 -8.57 -1.89
C LEU A 344 11.45 -7.60 -0.97
N MET A 345 11.01 -6.34 -0.93
CA MET A 345 11.34 -5.41 0.14
C MET A 345 10.29 -5.53 1.24
N VAL A 346 10.73 -5.77 2.47
CA VAL A 346 9.90 -5.71 3.68
C VAL A 346 10.22 -4.41 4.42
N GLY A 347 9.33 -3.43 4.36
CA GLY A 347 9.45 -2.19 5.12
C GLY A 347 9.07 -2.36 6.59
N ARG A 348 9.77 -1.65 7.47
CA ARG A 348 9.49 -1.45 8.90
C ARG A 348 9.54 0.05 9.21
N SER A 349 9.23 0.42 10.45
CA SER A 349 9.14 1.83 10.89
C SER A 349 10.41 2.68 10.70
N GLN A 350 11.61 2.09 10.62
CA GLN A 350 12.88 2.83 10.41
C GLN A 350 13.89 2.12 9.50
N SER A 351 13.49 1.08 8.78
CA SER A 351 14.36 0.34 7.85
C SER A 351 13.56 -0.55 6.90
N GLY A 352 14.24 -1.18 5.94
CA GLY A 352 13.73 -2.30 5.18
C GLY A 352 14.69 -3.50 5.19
N THR A 353 14.16 -4.72 5.04
CA THR A 353 14.96 -5.92 4.77
C THR A 353 14.52 -6.54 3.44
N ALA A 354 15.47 -6.73 2.53
CA ALA A 354 15.22 -7.29 1.20
C ALA A 354 15.48 -8.79 1.15
N TYR A 355 14.65 -9.51 0.39
CA TYR A 355 14.72 -10.96 0.18
C TYR A 355 14.54 -11.30 -1.32
N ASP A 356 15.20 -12.36 -1.78
CA ASP A 356 14.87 -12.97 -3.07
C ASP A 356 13.54 -13.73 -2.94
N VAL A 357 12.55 -13.32 -3.73
CA VAL A 357 11.16 -13.80 -3.64
C VAL A 357 10.99 -15.27 -3.99
N ARG A 358 11.95 -15.88 -4.71
CA ARG A 358 11.89 -17.30 -5.13
C ARG A 358 12.48 -18.24 -4.08
N THR A 359 13.45 -17.79 -3.29
CA THR A 359 14.24 -18.62 -2.37
C THR A 359 14.05 -18.25 -0.90
N GLY A 360 13.48 -17.09 -0.58
CA GLY A 360 13.42 -16.54 0.77
C GLY A 360 14.78 -16.09 1.32
N LYS A 361 15.82 -16.10 0.47
CA LYS A 361 17.17 -15.70 0.88
C LYS A 361 17.22 -14.18 1.06
N LYS A 362 17.53 -13.72 2.27
CA LYS A 362 17.85 -12.32 2.54
C LYS A 362 18.99 -11.82 1.64
N LEU A 363 18.80 -10.65 1.04
CA LEU A 363 19.73 -9.97 0.14
C LEU A 363 20.54 -8.89 0.88
N TYR A 364 19.85 -7.95 1.53
CA TYR A 364 20.44 -6.83 2.27
C TYR A 364 19.44 -6.26 3.29
N ASP A 365 19.92 -5.37 4.16
CA ASP A 365 19.08 -4.42 4.90
C ASP A 365 19.32 -3.01 4.37
N LYS A 366 18.26 -2.22 4.25
CA LYS A 366 18.29 -0.78 4.01
C LYS A 366 17.98 -0.12 5.34
N GLN A 367 19.03 0.21 6.09
CA GLN A 367 18.95 0.78 7.45
C GLN A 367 19.21 2.28 7.43
N LYS A 368 19.25 2.91 8.62
CA LYS A 368 19.70 4.30 8.81
C LYS A 368 20.99 4.60 8.03
N TYR A 369 21.04 5.75 7.35
CA TYR A 369 22.20 6.24 6.62
C TYR A 369 22.39 7.76 6.82
N GLY A 370 23.50 8.31 6.31
CA GLY A 370 23.89 9.69 6.59
C GLY A 370 24.09 9.93 8.09
N ASP A 371 23.92 11.18 8.52
CA ASP A 371 23.96 11.54 9.94
C ASP A 371 22.66 11.14 10.65
N SER A 372 21.47 11.45 10.10
CA SER A 372 20.19 10.91 10.61
C SER A 372 19.04 10.71 9.60
N CYS A 373 19.31 10.10 8.44
CA CYS A 373 18.25 9.58 7.56
C CYS A 373 17.78 8.18 7.96
N PHE A 374 16.46 8.01 8.15
CA PHE A 374 15.81 6.74 8.45
C PHE A 374 14.80 6.38 7.35
N PRO A 375 14.92 5.23 6.67
CA PRO A 375 13.91 4.73 5.73
C PRO A 375 12.55 4.57 6.41
N THR A 376 11.49 5.20 5.89
CA THR A 376 10.13 5.16 6.47
C THR A 376 9.09 4.46 5.59
N ALA A 377 9.34 4.28 4.28
CA ALA A 377 8.41 3.59 3.37
C ALA A 377 9.04 3.13 2.04
N PHE A 378 8.39 2.19 1.34
CA PHE A 378 8.90 1.54 0.12
C PHE A 378 7.82 1.25 -0.93
N ALA A 379 7.91 1.88 -2.10
CA ALA A 379 7.05 1.57 -3.26
C ALA A 379 7.76 0.66 -4.29
N GLY A 380 7.07 -0.40 -4.72
CA GLY A 380 7.58 -1.41 -5.66
C GLY A 380 6.85 -1.44 -7.01
N GLY A 381 7.49 -2.06 -8.00
CA GLY A 381 6.96 -2.30 -9.35
C GLY A 381 8.08 -2.71 -10.31
N THR A 382 8.25 -1.99 -11.41
CA THR A 382 9.43 -2.10 -12.28
C THR A 382 10.70 -1.51 -11.63
N ARG A 383 10.52 -0.63 -10.63
CA ARG A 383 11.57 0.04 -9.85
C ARG A 383 11.32 -0.19 -8.34
N LEU A 384 12.34 0.02 -7.52
CA LEU A 384 12.21 0.06 -6.06
C LEU A 384 12.49 1.49 -5.60
N ILE A 385 11.48 2.12 -5.00
CA ILE A 385 11.55 3.50 -4.50
C ILE A 385 11.47 3.44 -2.98
N GLU A 386 12.36 4.17 -2.31
CA GLU A 386 12.41 4.34 -0.86
C GLU A 386 12.23 5.80 -0.50
N VAL A 387 11.49 6.08 0.56
CA VAL A 387 11.44 7.39 1.21
C VAL A 387 12.08 7.27 2.57
N ALA A 388 12.97 8.21 2.91
CA ALA A 388 13.49 8.40 4.24
C ALA A 388 13.05 9.74 4.81
N SER A 389 12.90 9.77 6.13
CA SER A 389 12.79 11.01 6.90
C SER A 389 14.13 11.24 7.61
N CYS A 390 14.67 12.44 7.44
CA CYS A 390 16.05 12.79 7.75
C CYS A 390 16.14 13.98 8.69
N ASP A 391 17.02 13.86 9.69
CA ASP A 391 17.40 14.94 10.61
C ASP A 391 16.18 15.55 11.33
N ALA A 392 15.29 14.67 11.79
CA ALA A 392 14.06 15.01 12.51
C ALA A 392 14.34 15.92 13.71
N THR A 393 13.56 16.99 13.86
CA THR A 393 13.68 18.08 14.85
C THR A 393 14.86 19.04 14.66
N GLU A 394 15.76 18.79 13.71
CA GLU A 394 16.93 19.65 13.45
C GLU A 394 16.66 20.74 12.39
N ALA A 395 17.60 21.68 12.26
CA ALA A 395 17.49 22.82 11.34
C ALA A 395 17.41 22.43 9.86
N ASN A 396 17.95 21.27 9.48
CA ASN A 396 18.03 20.77 8.10
C ASN A 396 17.05 19.63 7.78
N GLU A 397 16.15 19.30 8.72
CA GLU A 397 15.07 18.30 8.63
C GLU A 397 14.35 18.28 7.28
N HIS A 398 14.10 17.07 6.76
CA HIS A 398 13.52 16.85 5.44
C HIS A 398 13.07 15.39 5.26
N ASP A 399 12.18 15.15 4.29
CA ASP A 399 12.18 13.87 3.59
C ASP A 399 13.18 13.88 2.43
N GLU A 400 13.66 12.70 2.05
CA GLU A 400 14.24 12.45 0.73
C GLU A 400 13.70 11.15 0.12
N ILE A 401 13.76 11.07 -1.20
CA ILE A 401 13.35 9.89 -1.98
C ILE A 401 14.53 9.34 -2.78
N GLN A 402 14.70 8.03 -2.79
CA GLN A 402 15.76 7.32 -3.51
C GLN A 402 15.16 6.26 -4.43
N GLU A 403 15.69 6.12 -5.65
CA GLU A 403 15.57 4.85 -6.36
C GLU A 403 16.69 3.91 -5.91
N LEU A 404 16.32 2.76 -5.38
CA LEU A 404 17.26 1.71 -5.02
C LEU A 404 17.44 0.75 -6.19
N ASP A 405 18.67 0.28 -6.38
CA ASP A 405 18.90 -0.94 -7.13
C ASP A 405 18.26 -2.13 -6.40
N PRO A 406 17.24 -2.82 -6.97
CA PRO A 406 16.46 -3.79 -6.20
C PRO A 406 17.30 -4.94 -5.64
N ALA A 407 18.33 -5.39 -6.36
CA ALA A 407 19.14 -6.54 -5.96
C ALA A 407 20.21 -6.20 -4.90
N THR A 408 20.65 -4.95 -4.80
CA THR A 408 21.79 -4.55 -3.95
C THR A 408 21.49 -3.46 -2.91
N GLY A 409 20.31 -2.83 -2.96
CA GLY A 409 19.89 -1.79 -2.01
C GLY A 409 20.63 -0.46 -2.12
N LYS A 410 21.47 -0.29 -3.15
CA LYS A 410 22.24 0.93 -3.39
C LYS A 410 21.36 2.00 -4.04
N ALA A 411 21.41 3.22 -3.53
CA ALA A 411 20.84 4.37 -4.21
C ALA A 411 21.45 4.51 -5.62
N ARG A 412 20.58 4.63 -6.62
CA ARG A 412 20.93 5.02 -8.00
C ARG A 412 20.98 6.55 -8.13
N TRP A 413 20.06 7.21 -7.44
CA TRP A 413 19.98 8.65 -7.26
C TRP A 413 19.21 8.94 -5.95
N THR A 414 19.32 10.18 -5.47
CA THR A 414 18.64 10.70 -4.27
C THR A 414 18.09 12.09 -4.58
N GLN A 415 16.84 12.38 -4.21
CA GLN A 415 16.23 13.70 -4.31
C GLN A 415 15.67 14.13 -2.96
N LYS A 416 16.27 15.17 -2.39
CA LYS A 416 15.85 15.83 -1.15
C LYS A 416 14.64 16.74 -1.39
N PHE A 417 13.73 16.82 -0.43
CA PHE A 417 12.66 17.82 -0.37
C PHE A 417 13.05 18.99 0.57
N ASP A 418 12.43 20.15 0.39
CA ASP A 418 12.59 21.29 1.31
C ASP A 418 11.91 21.02 2.66
N LYS A 419 12.39 21.65 3.75
CA LYS A 419 11.82 21.42 5.09
C LYS A 419 10.31 21.67 5.14
N GLY A 420 9.60 20.78 5.82
CA GLY A 420 8.15 20.78 5.96
C GLY A 420 7.38 20.15 4.80
N TRP A 421 8.04 19.68 3.74
CA TRP A 421 7.41 18.81 2.74
C TRP A 421 7.50 17.34 3.15
N SER A 422 6.40 16.63 2.96
CA SER A 422 6.21 15.22 3.29
C SER A 422 5.80 14.43 2.05
N VAL A 423 6.50 13.34 1.72
CA VAL A 423 6.15 12.45 0.60
C VAL A 423 4.98 11.54 1.01
N ALA A 424 3.75 11.87 0.60
CA ALA A 424 2.56 11.18 1.06
C ALA A 424 2.28 9.87 0.29
N LYS A 425 2.34 9.88 -1.05
CA LYS A 425 2.02 8.72 -1.91
C LYS A 425 2.85 8.69 -3.20
N THR A 426 2.94 7.52 -3.83
CA THR A 426 3.38 7.33 -5.22
C THR A 426 2.20 6.89 -6.07
N TYR A 427 1.67 7.77 -6.93
CA TYR A 427 0.60 7.41 -7.88
C TYR A 427 1.09 6.53 -9.03
N SER A 428 2.40 6.54 -9.31
CA SER A 428 3.07 5.55 -10.15
C SER A 428 4.56 5.50 -9.81
N VAL A 429 5.20 4.34 -10.00
CA VAL A 429 6.65 4.19 -9.91
C VAL A 429 7.34 4.27 -11.28
N ASP A 430 6.58 4.13 -12.37
CA ASP A 430 7.10 4.10 -13.75
C ASP A 430 6.04 4.58 -14.77
N PRO A 431 6.10 5.86 -15.21
CA PRO A 431 7.03 6.90 -14.75
C PRO A 431 6.79 7.23 -13.26
N LEU A 432 7.84 7.61 -12.53
CA LEU A 432 7.68 7.99 -11.12
C LEU A 432 6.85 9.27 -11.00
N VAL A 433 5.75 9.17 -10.26
CA VAL A 433 4.83 10.25 -9.91
C VAL A 433 4.62 10.20 -8.39
N VAL A 434 5.00 11.27 -7.71
CA VAL A 434 4.96 11.41 -6.25
C VAL A 434 3.98 12.52 -5.88
N TYR A 435 3.05 12.20 -4.99
CA TYR A 435 2.22 13.16 -4.28
C TYR A 435 2.86 13.49 -2.93
N SER A 436 2.95 14.79 -2.63
CA SER A 436 3.58 15.32 -1.43
C SER A 436 2.77 16.48 -0.84
N THR A 437 2.83 16.65 0.47
CA THR A 437 2.07 17.66 1.22
C THR A 437 2.99 18.55 2.05
N ASN A 438 2.53 19.75 2.39
CA ASN A 438 3.18 20.66 3.34
C ASN A 438 2.10 21.24 4.27
N GLU A 439 1.99 20.68 5.46
CA GLU A 439 0.89 20.95 6.40
C GLU A 439 0.91 22.39 6.92
N ASP A 440 2.10 22.92 7.27
CA ASP A 440 2.31 24.31 7.71
C ASP A 440 1.77 25.36 6.71
N LYS A 441 1.75 25.02 5.43
CA LYS A 441 1.30 25.90 4.32
C LYS A 441 -0.07 25.50 3.76
N ASN A 442 -0.68 24.42 4.26
CA ASN A 442 -1.90 23.80 3.73
C ASN A 442 -1.87 23.67 2.19
N THR A 443 -0.83 23.01 1.66
CA THR A 443 -0.62 22.88 0.20
C THR A 443 -0.05 21.50 -0.16
N TRP A 444 -0.22 21.12 -1.42
CA TRP A 444 0.23 19.84 -1.99
C TRP A 444 1.08 20.07 -3.25
N ASN A 445 1.75 19.02 -3.70
CA ASN A 445 2.54 19.00 -4.93
C ASN A 445 2.56 17.58 -5.53
N ILE A 446 2.22 17.49 -6.81
CA ILE A 446 2.39 16.26 -7.62
C ILE A 446 3.62 16.47 -8.50
N ALA A 447 4.69 15.75 -8.18
CA ALA A 447 5.98 15.81 -8.85
C ALA A 447 6.23 14.56 -9.70
N THR A 448 6.90 14.72 -10.85
CA THR A 448 7.43 13.60 -11.63
C THR A 448 8.91 13.83 -11.97
N PHE A 449 9.66 12.76 -12.19
CA PHE A 449 11.12 12.73 -12.07
C PHE A 449 11.79 12.24 -13.36
N LYS A 450 12.99 12.74 -13.62
CA LYS A 450 13.89 12.24 -14.67
C LYS A 450 14.61 10.97 -14.18
N PRO A 451 15.27 10.19 -15.07
CA PRO A 451 16.07 9.03 -14.67
C PRO A 451 17.29 9.33 -13.77
N ASP A 452 17.67 10.60 -13.62
CA ASP A 452 18.74 11.07 -12.71
C ASP A 452 18.23 11.49 -11.32
N GLY A 453 16.93 11.35 -11.04
CA GLY A 453 16.28 11.75 -9.79
C GLY A 453 15.85 13.20 -9.71
N SER A 454 16.28 14.07 -10.64
CA SER A 454 15.83 15.47 -10.65
C SER A 454 14.40 15.61 -11.18
N TYR A 455 13.66 16.62 -10.72
CA TYR A 455 12.29 16.88 -11.19
C TYR A 455 12.22 17.04 -12.72
N ARG A 456 11.33 16.29 -13.39
CA ARG A 456 10.95 16.42 -14.80
C ARG A 456 9.93 17.55 -14.96
N SER A 457 8.87 17.52 -14.14
CA SER A 457 7.89 18.59 -13.98
C SER A 457 7.15 18.45 -12.64
N GLN A 458 6.44 19.49 -12.23
CA GLN A 458 5.55 19.52 -11.07
C GLN A 458 4.21 20.11 -11.52
N VAL A 459 3.09 19.64 -10.97
CA VAL A 459 1.77 20.16 -11.33
C VAL A 459 1.67 21.65 -11.00
N GLY A 460 1.25 22.43 -12.00
CA GLY A 460 1.30 23.90 -11.98
C GLY A 460 -0.07 24.57 -12.09
N PHE A 461 -1.12 23.91 -11.60
CA PHE A 461 -2.48 24.42 -11.50
C PHE A 461 -3.16 23.85 -10.26
N ASP A 462 -4.07 24.62 -9.67
CA ASP A 462 -4.88 24.21 -8.52
C ASP A 462 -6.08 23.39 -9.01
N GLU A 463 -6.31 22.23 -8.40
CA GLU A 463 -7.43 21.32 -8.65
C GLU A 463 -7.54 20.36 -7.45
N ASP A 464 -8.75 20.05 -7.01
CA ASP A 464 -8.97 19.14 -5.87
C ASP A 464 -9.13 17.71 -6.40
N PHE A 465 -8.11 16.86 -6.18
CA PHE A 465 -8.08 15.47 -6.66
C PHE A 465 -8.48 14.48 -5.57
N ALA A 466 -9.38 13.54 -5.90
CA ALA A 466 -9.90 12.55 -4.96
C ALA A 466 -9.64 11.08 -5.38
N PRO A 467 -8.37 10.63 -5.53
CA PRO A 467 -8.06 9.22 -5.65
C PRO A 467 -8.32 8.50 -4.30
N GLU A 468 -8.90 7.30 -4.39
CA GLU A 468 -9.21 6.43 -3.25
C GLU A 468 -7.92 5.83 -2.66
N CYS A 469 -7.28 6.53 -1.72
CA CYS A 469 -6.03 6.07 -1.09
C CYS A 469 -6.25 5.42 0.29
N ASP A 470 -5.66 4.24 0.50
CA ASP A 470 -5.60 3.58 1.81
C ASP A 470 -4.91 4.46 2.87
N SER A 471 -5.58 4.61 4.01
CA SER A 471 -5.26 5.52 5.12
C SER A 471 -4.61 4.80 6.30
N GLY A 472 -3.50 4.12 6.04
CA GLY A 472 -2.72 3.37 7.04
C GLY A 472 -2.24 4.22 8.24
N PHE A 473 -2.97 4.17 9.35
CA PHE A 473 -2.70 4.97 10.56
C PHE A 473 -1.34 4.74 11.26
N LEU A 474 -0.67 3.61 11.00
CA LEU A 474 0.53 3.18 11.76
C LEU A 474 1.84 3.19 10.96
N GLN A 475 1.77 3.20 9.63
CA GLN A 475 2.92 3.19 8.73
C GLN A 475 2.55 3.90 7.43
N ARG A 476 3.54 4.61 6.87
CA ARG A 476 3.45 5.37 5.62
C ARG A 476 3.37 4.42 4.42
N ASN A 477 2.19 3.89 4.11
CA ASN A 477 1.97 3.13 2.87
C ASN A 477 2.05 4.08 1.68
N LEU A 478 3.10 4.00 0.86
CA LEU A 478 3.27 4.88 -0.33
C LEU A 478 2.33 4.49 -1.48
N THR A 479 1.84 3.25 -1.49
CA THR A 479 1.01 2.68 -2.55
C THR A 479 -0.46 2.62 -2.12
N GLY A 480 -1.25 1.74 -2.74
CA GLY A 480 -2.66 1.52 -2.38
C GLY A 480 -3.54 2.74 -2.63
N CYS A 481 -3.53 3.27 -3.86
CA CYS A 481 -4.50 4.28 -4.32
C CYS A 481 -5.26 3.77 -5.56
N THR A 482 -6.53 3.40 -5.40
CA THR A 482 -7.45 3.22 -6.52
C THR A 482 -7.87 4.60 -7.08
N GLY A 483 -8.46 4.62 -8.27
CA GLY A 483 -8.69 5.88 -8.98
C GLY A 483 -7.41 6.57 -9.48
N THR A 484 -6.31 5.83 -9.68
CA THR A 484 -5.07 6.38 -10.27
C THR A 484 -4.62 5.56 -11.46
N ALA A 485 -4.16 6.22 -12.54
CA ALA A 485 -3.56 5.56 -13.69
C ALA A 485 -2.54 6.47 -14.39
N SER A 486 -1.56 5.89 -15.08
CA SER A 486 -0.60 6.65 -15.90
C SER A 486 -0.15 5.90 -17.15
N ASP A 487 0.21 6.65 -18.19
CA ASP A 487 1.13 6.21 -19.25
C ASP A 487 2.49 6.94 -19.12
N ALA A 488 3.41 6.70 -20.07
CA ALA A 488 4.77 7.27 -20.06
C ALA A 488 4.83 8.82 -20.05
N ASN A 489 3.74 9.51 -20.42
CA ASN A 489 3.66 10.96 -20.56
C ASN A 489 2.41 11.60 -19.94
N THR A 490 1.49 10.81 -19.38
CA THR A 490 0.23 11.33 -18.83
C THR A 490 -0.19 10.60 -17.56
N LEU A 491 -0.55 11.36 -16.53
CA LEU A 491 -1.21 10.89 -15.31
C LEU A 491 -2.71 11.21 -15.41
N TYR A 492 -3.54 10.32 -14.87
CA TYR A 492 -4.99 10.45 -14.86
C TYR A 492 -5.48 10.38 -13.41
N LEU A 493 -6.19 11.43 -12.98
CA LEU A 493 -6.77 11.56 -11.64
C LEU A 493 -8.23 12.02 -11.72
N PRO A 494 -9.11 11.54 -10.83
CA PRO A 494 -10.46 12.06 -10.65
C PRO A 494 -10.42 13.37 -9.87
N THR A 495 -11.26 14.34 -10.24
CA THR A 495 -11.60 15.47 -9.36
C THR A 495 -12.42 14.98 -8.17
N GLU A 496 -12.41 15.74 -7.08
CA GLU A 496 -13.37 15.58 -5.99
C GLU A 496 -14.81 15.80 -6.50
N SER A 497 -15.76 15.09 -5.88
CA SER A 497 -17.19 15.32 -6.00
C SER A 497 -17.84 15.01 -4.66
N SER A 498 -18.63 15.93 -4.13
CA SER A 498 -19.36 15.76 -2.86
C SER A 498 -20.71 15.08 -3.04
N SER A 499 -21.29 15.17 -4.24
CA SER A 499 -22.34 14.29 -4.74
C SER A 499 -22.48 14.44 -6.26
N GLY A 500 -22.71 13.32 -6.94
CA GLY A 500 -22.87 13.28 -8.39
C GLY A 500 -21.54 13.23 -9.17
N PRO A 501 -21.52 13.65 -10.44
CA PRO A 501 -20.46 13.26 -11.38
C PRO A 501 -19.23 14.14 -11.31
N ASN A 502 -18.06 13.49 -11.21
CA ASN A 502 -16.75 14.12 -11.30
C ASN A 502 -16.25 14.25 -12.75
N GLU A 503 -15.03 14.77 -12.89
CA GLU A 503 -14.24 14.69 -14.12
C GLU A 503 -12.96 13.86 -13.90
N ILE A 504 -12.42 13.24 -14.96
CA ILE A 504 -11.03 12.77 -14.98
C ILE A 504 -10.19 13.82 -15.69
N VAL A 505 -9.13 14.29 -15.03
CA VAL A 505 -8.14 15.24 -15.58
C VAL A 505 -6.92 14.46 -16.06
N ALA A 506 -6.47 14.76 -17.28
CA ALA A 506 -5.25 14.22 -17.88
C ALA A 506 -4.09 15.22 -17.74
N ILE A 507 -3.07 14.86 -16.97
CA ILE A 507 -1.97 15.73 -16.57
C ILE A 507 -0.69 15.33 -17.33
N ASP A 508 -0.08 16.28 -18.04
CA ASP A 508 1.13 16.05 -18.82
C ASP A 508 2.39 15.92 -17.96
N LEU A 509 2.97 14.73 -17.95
CA LEU A 509 4.17 14.41 -17.17
C LEU A 509 5.47 14.99 -17.73
N SER A 510 5.42 15.80 -18.79
CA SER A 510 6.56 16.59 -19.27
C SER A 510 6.47 18.08 -18.95
N THR A 511 5.29 18.59 -18.58
CA THR A 511 5.08 20.03 -18.34
C THR A 511 4.31 20.37 -17.06
N GLY A 512 3.67 19.40 -16.40
CA GLY A 512 2.88 19.62 -15.19
C GLY A 512 1.54 20.34 -15.44
N LYS A 513 1.04 20.31 -16.68
CA LYS A 513 -0.19 21.01 -17.10
C LYS A 513 -1.30 20.03 -17.44
N GLU A 514 -2.54 20.46 -17.29
CA GLU A 514 -3.68 19.80 -17.91
C GLU A 514 -3.50 19.70 -19.44
N LYS A 515 -3.82 18.54 -20.00
CA LYS A 515 -3.89 18.25 -21.44
C LYS A 515 -5.32 18.35 -21.95
N TRP A 516 -6.21 17.76 -21.16
CA TRP A 516 -7.66 17.67 -21.35
C TRP A 516 -8.27 17.15 -20.05
N ARG A 517 -9.58 17.30 -19.93
CA ARG A 517 -10.42 16.68 -18.90
C ARG A 517 -11.69 16.11 -19.53
N VAL A 518 -12.35 15.19 -18.84
CA VAL A 518 -13.60 14.57 -19.31
C VAL A 518 -14.53 14.26 -18.14
N LYS A 519 -15.77 14.78 -18.20
CA LYS A 519 -16.84 14.45 -17.24
C LYS A 519 -17.21 12.96 -17.34
N SER A 520 -17.62 12.38 -16.21
CA SER A 520 -18.35 11.11 -16.19
C SER A 520 -19.52 11.09 -17.20
N PRO A 521 -19.77 9.95 -17.90
CA PRO A 521 -20.88 9.78 -18.84
C PRO A 521 -22.22 9.42 -18.18
N THR A 522 -22.28 9.42 -16.84
CA THR A 522 -23.52 9.39 -16.03
C THR A 522 -23.53 10.62 -15.13
N ASP A 523 -24.47 10.66 -14.17
CA ASP A 523 -24.40 11.58 -13.04
C ASP A 523 -23.74 10.95 -11.80
N GLU A 524 -22.97 9.86 -11.96
CA GLU A 524 -22.16 9.22 -10.89
C GLU A 524 -20.66 9.48 -11.12
N ALA A 525 -19.82 9.27 -10.10
CA ALA A 525 -18.38 9.49 -10.24
C ALA A 525 -17.67 8.38 -11.05
N MET A 526 -16.48 8.71 -11.55
CA MET A 526 -15.69 7.91 -12.46
C MET A 526 -14.22 7.87 -12.04
N LEU A 527 -13.67 6.67 -11.89
CA LEU A 527 -12.34 6.40 -11.33
C LEU A 527 -11.41 5.77 -12.39
N PRO A 528 -10.19 6.31 -12.61
CA PRO A 528 -9.14 5.66 -13.39
C PRO A 528 -8.81 4.25 -12.87
N VAL A 529 -8.69 3.26 -13.76
CA VAL A 529 -8.31 1.88 -13.43
C VAL A 529 -6.95 1.50 -14.03
N LYS A 530 -6.75 1.71 -15.34
CA LYS A 530 -5.45 1.55 -16.03
C LYS A 530 -5.48 2.12 -17.43
N VAL A 531 -4.32 2.27 -18.08
CA VAL A 531 -4.22 2.56 -19.52
C VAL A 531 -4.02 1.25 -20.30
N GLU A 532 -4.83 1.01 -21.34
CA GLU A 532 -4.77 -0.20 -22.16
C GLU A 532 -5.24 0.08 -23.61
N GLY A 533 -4.51 -0.44 -24.60
CA GLY A 533 -4.92 -0.38 -26.01
C GLY A 533 -5.13 1.03 -26.60
N GLY A 534 -4.49 2.06 -26.03
CA GLY A 534 -4.70 3.47 -26.43
C GLY A 534 -5.89 4.16 -25.77
N ASN A 535 -6.52 3.52 -24.78
CA ASN A 535 -7.57 4.10 -23.95
C ASN A 535 -7.15 4.13 -22.48
N LEU A 536 -7.56 5.15 -21.75
CA LEU A 536 -7.75 5.04 -20.32
C LEU A 536 -9.00 4.20 -20.09
N VAL A 537 -8.87 3.11 -19.33
CA VAL A 537 -9.99 2.36 -18.78
C VAL A 537 -10.34 2.98 -17.44
N ALA A 538 -11.60 3.36 -17.29
CA ALA A 538 -12.17 3.89 -16.06
C ALA A 538 -13.43 3.11 -15.65
N TYR A 539 -13.69 3.06 -14.35
CA TYR A 539 -14.90 2.52 -13.76
C TYR A 539 -15.80 3.69 -13.35
N VAL A 540 -17.03 3.69 -13.84
CA VAL A 540 -18.11 4.60 -13.42
C VAL A 540 -18.93 3.84 -12.39
N GLU A 541 -19.17 4.47 -11.25
CA GLU A 541 -19.87 3.89 -10.12
C GLU A 541 -21.33 3.52 -10.43
N PRO A 542 -21.93 2.59 -9.65
CA PRO A 542 -23.37 2.41 -9.61
C PRO A 542 -24.03 3.59 -8.89
N SER A 543 -25.35 3.63 -8.99
CA SER A 543 -26.22 4.26 -8.00
C SER A 543 -27.46 3.39 -7.76
N TYR A 544 -28.28 3.80 -6.80
CA TYR A 544 -29.49 3.08 -6.38
C TYR A 544 -30.39 2.66 -7.55
N ASP A 545 -30.52 3.51 -8.58
CA ASP A 545 -31.37 3.28 -9.75
C ASP A 545 -30.59 2.76 -10.99
N ALA A 546 -29.26 2.62 -10.95
CA ALA A 546 -28.43 2.29 -12.11
C ALA A 546 -27.13 1.52 -11.78
N ALA A 547 -26.96 0.30 -12.29
CA ALA A 547 -25.68 -0.42 -12.19
C ALA A 547 -24.53 0.31 -12.93
N GLY A 548 -23.31 0.19 -12.40
CA GLY A 548 -22.14 0.89 -12.91
C GLY A 548 -21.64 0.37 -14.26
N ARG A 549 -20.49 0.90 -14.72
CA ARG A 549 -19.95 0.55 -16.04
C ARG A 549 -18.45 0.78 -16.15
N VAL A 550 -17.80 -0.07 -16.93
CA VAL A 550 -16.42 0.17 -17.40
C VAL A 550 -16.46 0.91 -18.72
N VAL A 551 -15.72 2.02 -18.81
CA VAL A 551 -15.63 2.87 -20.00
C VAL A 551 -14.19 2.99 -20.50
N GLY A 552 -14.05 3.18 -21.81
CA GLY A 552 -12.79 3.43 -22.51
C GLY A 552 -12.79 4.86 -23.02
N ILE A 553 -11.79 5.63 -22.58
CA ILE A 553 -11.56 7.04 -22.91
C ILE A 553 -10.31 7.09 -23.81
N PRO A 554 -10.41 7.43 -25.11
CA PRO A 554 -9.25 7.48 -26.00
C PRO A 554 -8.21 8.48 -25.49
N THR A 555 -6.95 8.06 -25.30
CA THR A 555 -5.91 8.97 -24.75
C THR A 555 -5.36 9.95 -25.78
N ALA A 556 -5.62 9.70 -27.06
CA ALA A 556 -5.23 10.52 -28.21
C ALA A 556 -6.45 10.99 -29.03
N GLY A 557 -6.25 12.03 -29.85
CA GLY A 557 -7.32 12.75 -30.54
C GLY A 557 -7.64 14.07 -29.82
N SER A 558 -8.87 14.54 -29.95
CA SER A 558 -9.35 15.78 -29.33
C SER A 558 -10.75 15.69 -28.72
N ALA A 559 -11.43 14.54 -28.85
CA ALA A 559 -12.81 14.36 -28.42
C ALA A 559 -12.93 13.65 -27.06
N HIS A 560 -11.94 12.81 -26.71
CA HIS A 560 -11.80 12.06 -25.45
C HIS A 560 -13.11 11.44 -24.91
N THR A 561 -14.06 11.12 -25.78
CA THR A 561 -15.42 10.78 -25.39
C THR A 561 -15.44 9.38 -24.75
N PRO A 562 -16.00 9.22 -23.53
CA PRO A 562 -16.09 7.91 -22.90
C PRO A 562 -16.97 6.97 -23.72
N THR A 563 -16.50 5.74 -23.93
CA THR A 563 -17.25 4.69 -24.65
C THR A 563 -17.45 3.48 -23.74
N THR A 564 -18.68 2.97 -23.61
CA THR A 564 -18.96 1.84 -22.72
C THR A 564 -18.29 0.56 -23.22
N LEU A 565 -17.29 0.08 -22.46
CA LEU A 565 -16.65 -1.22 -22.69
C LEU A 565 -17.49 -2.35 -22.09
N MET A 566 -18.11 -2.11 -20.94
CA MET A 566 -18.97 -3.06 -20.22
C MET A 566 -20.00 -2.29 -19.39
N GLN A 567 -21.30 -2.53 -19.61
CA GLN A 567 -22.37 -2.09 -18.70
C GLN A 567 -22.66 -3.23 -17.73
N LEU A 568 -22.70 -2.98 -16.43
CA LEU A 568 -23.02 -3.99 -15.42
C LEU A 568 -24.55 -4.22 -15.34
N PRO A 569 -25.03 -5.40 -14.91
CA PRO A 569 -26.45 -5.72 -14.91
C PRO A 569 -27.17 -5.10 -13.71
N GLN A 570 -28.41 -4.63 -13.91
CA GLN A 570 -29.15 -3.94 -12.84
C GLN A 570 -29.39 -4.83 -11.60
N SER A 571 -29.45 -6.15 -11.78
CA SER A 571 -29.61 -7.14 -10.72
C SER A 571 -28.50 -7.12 -9.66
N THR A 572 -27.32 -6.56 -9.96
CA THR A 572 -26.22 -6.45 -8.99
C THR A 572 -25.96 -5.04 -8.49
N ALA A 573 -26.75 -4.02 -8.86
CA ALA A 573 -26.48 -2.63 -8.48
C ALA A 573 -26.35 -2.43 -6.96
N GLU A 574 -27.27 -3.01 -6.17
CA GLU A 574 -27.22 -2.96 -4.70
C GLU A 574 -26.01 -3.72 -4.13
N ILE A 575 -25.61 -4.84 -4.75
CA ILE A 575 -24.44 -5.62 -4.34
C ILE A 575 -23.14 -4.86 -4.65
N GLU A 576 -23.10 -4.15 -5.77
CA GLU A 576 -21.99 -3.35 -6.29
C GLU A 576 -21.76 -2.08 -5.44
N ASP A 577 -22.84 -1.34 -5.14
CA ASP A 577 -22.85 -0.14 -4.29
C ASP A 577 -22.41 -0.44 -2.85
N SER A 578 -22.86 -1.56 -2.29
CA SER A 578 -22.54 -1.97 -0.92
C SER A 578 -21.11 -2.47 -0.67
N PHE A 579 -20.21 -2.44 -1.66
CA PHE A 579 -18.76 -2.63 -1.45
C PHE A 579 -18.09 -1.36 -0.90
N TYR A 580 -18.43 -0.97 0.34
CA TYR A 580 -17.96 0.26 1.00
C TYR A 580 -16.42 0.42 1.04
N SER A 581 -15.68 -0.68 1.15
CA SER A 581 -14.22 -0.70 1.06
C SER A 581 -13.79 -1.73 0.02
N ARG A 582 -13.27 -1.26 -1.12
CA ARG A 582 -13.14 -2.05 -2.35
C ARG A 582 -11.75 -1.98 -3.00
N ASP A 583 -11.49 -2.97 -3.86
CA ASP A 583 -10.39 -3.02 -4.83
C ASP A 583 -10.97 -3.44 -6.20
N LEU A 584 -10.41 -2.89 -7.28
CA LEU A 584 -10.97 -2.91 -8.64
C LEU A 584 -9.90 -3.33 -9.67
N ALA A 585 -10.17 -4.36 -10.46
CA ALA A 585 -9.27 -4.80 -11.53
C ALA A 585 -9.97 -5.03 -12.88
N TRP A 586 -9.42 -4.45 -13.95
CA TRP A 586 -9.80 -4.75 -15.33
C TRP A 586 -8.75 -5.63 -16.01
N VAL A 587 -9.08 -6.89 -16.31
CA VAL A 587 -8.14 -7.88 -16.89
C VAL A 587 -8.85 -8.74 -17.94
N ASP A 588 -8.25 -8.88 -19.12
CA ASP A 588 -8.75 -9.71 -20.23
C ASP A 588 -10.25 -9.52 -20.54
N GLY A 589 -10.71 -8.27 -20.50
CA GLY A 589 -12.10 -7.89 -20.78
C GLY A 589 -13.10 -8.21 -19.67
N ARG A 590 -12.63 -8.51 -18.45
CA ARG A 590 -13.42 -8.72 -17.24
C ARG A 590 -13.18 -7.62 -16.21
N LEU A 591 -14.23 -7.29 -15.46
CA LEU A 591 -14.12 -6.50 -14.24
C LEU A 591 -14.14 -7.44 -13.03
N TYR A 592 -13.28 -7.16 -12.06
CA TYR A 592 -13.34 -7.74 -10.72
C TYR A 592 -13.50 -6.62 -9.70
N LEU A 593 -14.47 -6.81 -8.81
CA LEU A 593 -14.72 -5.99 -7.63
C LEU A 593 -14.53 -6.88 -6.40
N SER A 594 -13.82 -6.41 -5.37
CA SER A 594 -13.58 -7.21 -4.17
C SER A 594 -13.43 -6.37 -2.91
N SER A 595 -13.78 -6.94 -1.76
CA SER A 595 -13.68 -6.28 -0.45
C SER A 595 -12.24 -6.18 0.03
N THR A 596 -11.84 -5.00 0.50
CA THR A 596 -10.53 -4.76 1.16
C THR A 596 -10.59 -4.87 2.68
N ARG A 597 -11.79 -4.80 3.26
CA ARG A 597 -12.08 -4.99 4.68
C ARG A 597 -13.38 -5.76 4.87
N LEU A 598 -13.44 -6.53 5.95
CA LEU A 598 -14.60 -7.26 6.44
C LEU A 598 -15.04 -6.63 7.77
N THR A 599 -16.34 -6.55 8.01
CA THR A 599 -16.97 -5.95 9.21
C THR A 599 -17.06 -6.92 10.37
N GLY A 600 -17.10 -8.23 10.10
CA GLY A 600 -17.39 -9.27 11.08
C GLY A 600 -18.87 -9.34 11.44
N ASN A 601 -19.76 -9.24 10.45
CA ASN A 601 -21.20 -9.36 10.69
C ASN A 601 -21.64 -10.83 10.77
N ASP A 602 -21.92 -11.30 11.98
CA ASP A 602 -22.43 -12.66 12.23
C ASP A 602 -23.89 -12.88 11.71
N GLU A 603 -24.63 -11.81 11.35
CA GLU A 603 -26.04 -11.92 10.91
C GLU A 603 -26.21 -12.21 9.41
N THR A 604 -25.24 -11.83 8.57
CA THR A 604 -25.28 -12.02 7.11
C THR A 604 -23.88 -12.27 6.57
N LYS A 605 -23.73 -13.30 5.73
CA LYS A 605 -22.44 -13.54 5.05
C LYS A 605 -21.96 -12.34 4.26
N GLU A 606 -20.73 -11.92 4.51
CA GLU A 606 -20.17 -10.72 3.88
C GLU A 606 -19.73 -10.97 2.43
N LYS A 607 -19.71 -9.90 1.63
CA LYS A 607 -19.24 -9.91 0.24
C LYS A 607 -17.71 -10.06 0.23
N LEU A 608 -17.17 -10.91 -0.64
CA LEU A 608 -15.71 -11.00 -0.84
C LEU A 608 -15.29 -10.56 -2.23
N MET A 609 -15.89 -11.13 -3.28
CA MET A 609 -15.42 -10.93 -4.66
C MET A 609 -16.52 -11.20 -5.68
N LEU A 610 -16.62 -10.32 -6.68
CA LEU A 610 -17.62 -10.35 -7.74
C LEU A 610 -16.93 -10.14 -9.09
N ALA A 611 -17.22 -11.00 -10.06
CA ALA A 611 -16.57 -11.00 -11.36
C ALA A 611 -17.57 -10.85 -12.50
N TYR A 612 -17.28 -9.97 -13.46
CA TYR A 612 -18.15 -9.67 -14.61
C TYR A 612 -17.46 -9.93 -15.96
N GLY A 613 -18.23 -10.35 -16.96
CA GLY A 613 -17.76 -10.69 -18.31
C GLY A 613 -18.81 -10.49 -19.40
N LYS A 614 -18.48 -10.83 -20.65
CA LYS A 614 -19.39 -10.70 -21.80
C LYS A 614 -20.10 -12.00 -22.16
#